data_AF-A0AAV0VVD9-F1
#
_entry.id   AF-A0AAV0VVD9-F1
#
_cell.length_a   1.000
_cell.length_b   1.000
_cell.length_c   1.000
_cell.angle_alpha   90.00
_cell.angle_beta   90.00
_cell.angle_gamma   90.00
#
_symmetry.space_group_name_H-M   'P 1'
#
loop_
_entity.id
_entity.type
_entity.pdbx_description
1 polymer ?
#
loop_
_entity_poly.entity_id
_entity_poly.type
_entity_poly.pdbx_seq_one_letter_code
_entity_poly.pdbx_strand_id
1 'polypeptide(L)' 'MDFSNKAGNNNIPLSDEVLEILESQFNKVKTLHSTDLEIIAAELGVRDNDVKMWYTNRLAAWRRSQGLSDCFGQL' A
#
# COMPACT_ATOMS: atom_id res chain seq x y z
N MET A 1 15.36 15.00 18.12
CA MET A 1 15.03 14.29 16.86
C MET A 1 15.04 12.82 17.22
N ASP A 2 13.89 12.33 17.68
CA ASP A 2 13.76 11.00 18.30
C ASP A 2 13.25 10.00 17.27
N PHE A 3 14.16 9.16 16.80
CA PHE A 3 13.85 7.95 16.05
C PHE A 3 13.46 6.84 17.04
N SER A 4 12.27 6.97 17.65
CA SER A 4 11.77 5.98 18.60
C SER A 4 10.57 5.24 18.03
N ASN A 5 10.88 4.06 17.50
CA ASN A 5 10.02 2.90 17.29
C ASN A 5 8.71 2.93 18.12
N LYS A 6 7.59 3.22 17.46
CA LYS A 6 6.26 2.81 17.93
C LYS A 6 5.66 1.84 16.93
N ALA A 7 5.86 0.55 17.23
CA ALA A 7 4.91 -0.49 16.91
C ALA A 7 3.57 -0.16 17.60
N GLY A 8 2.81 0.74 17.00
CA GLY A 8 1.47 1.12 17.40
C GLY A 8 0.55 0.81 16.24
N ASN A 9 -0.32 -0.19 16.43
CA ASN A 9 -1.49 -0.49 15.62
C ASN A 9 -2.50 0.68 15.67
N ASN A 10 -2.05 1.86 15.26
CA ASN A 10 -2.91 3.00 14.99
C ASN A 10 -3.15 2.93 13.48
N ASN A 11 -4.26 2.34 13.07
CA ASN A 11 -4.75 2.45 11.70
C ASN A 11 -5.15 3.93 11.51
N ILE A 12 -4.15 4.76 11.25
CA ILE A 12 -4.39 6.16 10.87
C ILE A 12 -4.89 6.05 9.44
N PRO A 13 -6.15 6.40 9.16
CA PRO A 13 -6.65 6.37 7.80
C PRO A 13 -5.74 7.27 6.96
N LEU A 14 -5.22 6.73 5.86
CA LEU A 14 -4.49 7.52 4.87
C LEU A 14 -5.43 8.63 4.39
N SER A 15 -4.95 9.87 4.30
CA SER A 15 -5.74 10.99 3.77
C SER A 15 -6.21 10.70 2.35
N ASP A 16 -7.36 11.24 1.97
CA ASP A 16 -7.92 11.07 0.62
C ASP A 16 -6.92 11.45 -0.50
N GLU A 17 -6.16 12.54 -0.30
CA GLU A 17 -5.09 12.94 -1.23
C GLU A 17 -4.02 11.84 -1.43
N VAL A 18 -3.63 11.18 -0.34
CA VAL A 18 -2.65 10.06 -0.36
C VAL A 18 -3.26 8.88 -1.10
N LEU A 19 -4.54 8.57 -0.86
CA LEU A 19 -5.25 7.47 -1.53
C LEU A 19 -5.37 7.71 -3.05
N GLU A 20 -5.66 8.95 -3.48
CA GLU A 20 -5.71 9.31 -4.90
C GLU A 20 -4.35 9.14 -5.58
N ILE A 21 -3.27 9.55 -4.91
CA ILE A 21 -1.91 9.37 -5.44
C ILE A 21 -1.59 7.88 -5.53
N LEU A 22 -1.85 7.10 -4.48
CA LEU A 22 -1.62 5.65 -4.46
C LEU A 22 -2.41 4.94 -5.57
N GLU A 23 -3.66 5.34 -5.80
CA GLU A 23 -4.49 4.79 -6.87
C GLU A 23 -3.97 5.14 -8.27
N SER A 24 -3.53 6.39 -8.48
CA SER A 24 -2.90 6.81 -9.74
C SER A 24 -1.62 6.03 -10.02
N GLN A 25 -0.77 5.82 -9.00
CA GLN A 25 0.43 5.01 -9.12
C GLN A 25 0.10 3.54 -9.39
N PHE A 26 -0.87 2.96 -8.66
CA PHE A 26 -1.31 1.58 -8.86
C PHE A 26 -1.87 1.35 -10.26
N ASN A 27 -2.58 2.34 -10.83
CA ASN A 27 -3.11 2.26 -12.18
C ASN A 27 -1.99 2.15 -13.22
N LYS A 28 -0.93 2.96 -13.05
CA LYS A 28 0.28 2.96 -13.89
C LYS A 28 1.09 1.68 -13.72
N VAL A 29 1.39 1.29 -12.47
CA VAL A 29 2.23 0.14 -12.12
C VAL A 29 1.53 -0.69 -11.04
N LYS A 30 1.06 -1.87 -11.44
CA LYS A 30 0.29 -2.77 -10.55
C LYS A 30 1.17 -3.55 -9.58
N THR A 31 2.47 -3.60 -9.85
CA THR A 31 3.47 -4.33 -9.07
C THR A 31 4.64 -3.40 -8.79
N LEU A 32 4.57 -2.68 -7.67
CA LEU A 32 5.69 -1.89 -7.16
C LEU A 32 6.60 -2.77 -6.31
N HIS A 33 7.91 -2.55 -6.42
CA HIS A 33 8.85 -3.22 -5.54
C HIS A 33 8.76 -2.63 -4.13
N SER A 34 9.23 -3.38 -3.13
CA SER A 34 9.35 -2.92 -1.74
C SER A 34 9.95 -1.51 -1.66
N THR A 35 11.00 -1.29 -2.45
CA THR A 35 11.74 -0.03 -2.54
C THR A 35 10.88 1.12 -3.06
N ASP A 36 10.06 0.89 -4.09
CA ASP A 36 9.14 1.93 -4.60
C ASP A 36 8.08 2.29 -3.56
N LEU A 37 7.57 1.30 -2.82
CA LEU A 37 6.60 1.55 -1.74
C LEU A 37 7.22 2.38 -0.60
N GLU A 38 8.50 2.14 -0.28
CA GLU A 38 9.24 2.94 0.70
C GLU A 38 9.47 4.38 0.22
N ILE A 39 9.79 4.56 -1.06
CA ILE A 39 9.95 5.90 -1.67
C ILE A 39 8.61 6.65 -1.61
N ILE A 40 7.51 6.02 -2.04
CA ILE A 40 6.18 6.63 -2.01
C ILE A 40 5.75 6.96 -0.58
N ALA A 41 6.03 6.07 0.38
CA ALA A 41 5.75 6.33 1.78
C ALA A 41 6.49 7.57 2.28
N ALA A 42 7.78 7.69 1.93
CA ALA A 42 8.58 8.86 2.28
C ALA A 42 8.10 10.15 1.60
N GLU A 43 7.73 10.09 0.31
CA GLU A 43 7.19 11.24 -0.44
C GLU A 43 5.86 11.74 0.15
N LEU A 44 4.99 10.81 0.56
CA LEU A 44 3.68 11.12 1.13
C LEU A 44 3.75 11.41 2.63
N GLY A 45 4.91 11.22 3.27
CA GLY A 45 5.08 11.38 4.72
C GLY A 45 4.27 10.36 5.53
N VAL A 46 3.97 9.20 4.96
CA VAL A 46 3.22 8.11 5.60
C VAL A 46 4.15 6.94 5.91
N ARG A 47 3.67 5.96 6.67
CA ARG A 47 4.48 4.77 6.98
C ARG A 47 4.43 3.78 5.82
N ASP A 48 5.56 3.12 5.59
CA ASP A 48 5.70 2.04 4.60
C ASP A 48 4.66 0.91 4.82
N ASN A 49 4.33 0.63 6.07
CA ASN A 49 3.39 -0.43 6.43
C ASN A 49 1.96 -0.12 5.96
N ASP A 50 1.50 1.13 6.11
CA ASP A 50 0.17 1.54 5.67
C ASP A 50 0.06 1.46 4.13
N VAL A 51 1.10 1.90 3.42
CA VAL A 51 1.20 1.83 1.95
C VAL A 51 1.20 0.38 1.48
N LYS A 52 1.98 -0.51 2.12
CA LYS A 52 2.00 -1.95 1.82
C LYS A 52 0.64 -2.60 2.01
N MET A 53 -0.04 -2.31 3.13
CA MET A 53 -1.36 -2.86 3.42
C MET A 53 -2.38 -2.41 2.37
N TRP A 54 -2.37 -1.12 2.02
CA TRP A 54 -3.24 -0.58 0.97
C TRP A 54 -3.00 -1.26 -0.38
N TYR A 55 -1.73 -1.36 -0.81
CA TYR A 55 -1.37 -2.00 -2.09
C TYR A 55 -1.77 -3.47 -2.13
N THR A 56 -1.59 -4.19 -1.03
CA THR A 56 -1.97 -5.61 -0.94
C THR A 56 -3.48 -5.78 -1.09
N ASN A 57 -4.28 -5.00 -0.36
CA ASN A 57 -5.74 -5.02 -0.44
C ASN A 57 -6.23 -4.60 -1.83
N ARG A 58 -5.65 -3.54 -2.40
CA ARG A 58 -6.01 -3.06 -3.74
C ARG A 58 -5.66 -4.05 -4.83
N LEU A 59 -4.52 -4.72 -4.74
CA LEU A 59 -4.11 -5.76 -5.67
C LEU A 59 -5.04 -6.98 -5.62
N ALA A 60 -5.48 -7.39 -4.43
CA ALA A 60 -6.48 -8.44 -4.27
C ALA A 60 -7.82 -8.06 -4.91
N ALA A 61 -8.31 -6.84 -4.65
CA ALA A 61 -9.53 -6.33 -5.28
C ALA A 61 -9.40 -6.26 -6.82
N TRP A 62 -8.25 -5.80 -7.32
CA TRP A 62 -7.97 -5.75 -8.75
C TRP A 62 -7.96 -7.15 -9.38
N ARG A 63 -7.31 -8.13 -8.74
CA ARG A 63 -7.31 -9.53 -9.18
C ARG A 63 -8.72 -10.10 -9.31
N ARG A 64 -9.56 -9.91 -8.29
CA ARG A 64 -10.98 -10.29 -8.33
C ARG A 64 -11.71 -9.64 -9.50
N SER A 65 -11.49 -8.35 -9.73
CA SER A 65 -12.10 -7.60 -10.84
C SER A 65 -11.65 -8.09 -12.21
N GLN A 66 -10.41 -8.58 -12.35
CA GLN A 66 -9.92 -9.18 -13.59
C GLN A 66 -10.42 -10.62 -13.81
N GLY A 67 -11.21 -11.19 -12.90
CA GLY A 67 -11.61 -12.59 -12.94
C GLY A 67 -10.44 -13.56 -12.68
N LEU A 68 -9.31 -13.05 -12.18
CA LEU A 68 -8.20 -13.87 -11.72
C LEU A 68 -8.58 -14.42 -10.34
N SER A 69 -8.53 -15.74 -10.19
CA SER A 69 -8.74 -16.39 -8.89
C SER A 69 -7.82 -15.76 -7.86
N ASP A 70 -8.33 -15.59 -6.63
CA ASP A 70 -7.61 -15.12 -5.45
C ASP A 70 -6.61 -16.21 -5.03
N CYS A 71 -5.63 -16.50 -5.88
CA CYS A 71 -4.56 -17.44 -5.59
C CYS A 71 -3.54 -16.75 -4.66
N PHE A 72 -4.03 -16.24 -3.53
CA PHE A 72 -3.30 -16.43 -2.29
C PHE A 72 -3.43 -17.92 -1.98
N GLY A 73 -2.44 -18.69 -2.45
CA GLY A 73 -2.31 -20.10 -2.10
C GLY A 73 -2.25 -20.22 -0.58
N GLN A 74 -3.36 -20.61 0.02
CA GLN A 74 -3.32 -21.41 1.22
C GLN A 74 -2.77 -22.77 0.78
N LEU A 75 -1.46 -22.93 0.94
CA LEU A 75 -0.82 -24.24 1.02
C LEU A 75 -0.85 -24.68 2.48
#